data_AF-A0A520QQ73-F1
#
_entry.id   AF-A0A520QQ73-F1
#
_cell.length_a   1.000
_cell.length_b   1.000
_cell.length_c   1.000
_cell.angle_alpha   90.00
_cell.angle_beta   90.00
_cell.angle_gamma   90.00
#
_symmetry.space_group_name_H-M   'P 1'
#
loop_
_entity.id
_entity.type
_entity.pdbx_description
1 polymer ?
#
loop_
_entity_poly.entity_id
_entity_poly.type
_entity_poly.pdbx_seq_one_letter_code
_entity_poly.pdbx_strand_id
1 'polypeptide(L)'
;MKSAFELAMERLEKESPTQELTEDQKAKLSELSKVYEAKIADKELFLNREIAKAEEAGEFEQIEQLTKQLASDRKVLEEELSQKKNEVRDS
;
A
#
# COMPACT_ATOMS: atom_id res chain seq x y z
N MET A 1 40.65 -16.78 -1.99
CA MET A 1 40.40 -16.60 -3.43
C MET A 1 38.90 -16.38 -3.57
N LYS A 2 38.45 -15.19 -3.98
CA LYS A 2 37.02 -14.90 -4.11
C LYS A 2 36.43 -15.72 -5.27
N SER A 3 35.19 -16.18 -5.13
CA SER A 3 34.54 -16.97 -6.18
C SER A 3 34.15 -16.09 -7.38
N ALA A 4 34.01 -16.68 -8.56
CA ALA A 4 33.57 -15.95 -9.76
C ALA A 4 32.19 -15.30 -9.59
N PHE A 5 31.35 -15.87 -8.73
CA PHE A 5 30.04 -15.32 -8.37
C PHE A 5 30.16 -14.05 -7.53
N GLU A 6 31.01 -14.06 -6.50
CA GLU A 6 31.28 -12.88 -5.67
C GLU A 6 31.87 -11.72 -6.47
N LEU A 7 32.75 -12.03 -7.43
CA LEU A 7 33.33 -11.02 -8.32
C LEU A 7 32.30 -10.43 -9.29
N ALA A 8 31.31 -11.23 -9.71
CA ALA A 8 30.22 -10.78 -10.56
C ALA A 8 29.24 -9.89 -9.77
N MET A 9 28.95 -10.24 -8.51
CA MET A 9 28.11 -9.43 -7.61
C MET A 9 28.78 -8.09 -7.25
N GLU A 10 30.07 -8.07 -6.93
CA GLU A 10 30.81 -6.81 -6.67
C GLU A 10 30.85 -5.88 -7.90
N ARG A 11 30.86 -6.44 -9.12
CA ARG A 11 30.80 -5.65 -10.35
C ARG A 11 29.38 -5.14 -10.60
N LEU A 12 28.37 -5.97 -10.35
CA LEU A 12 26.97 -5.59 -10.45
C LEU A 12 26.61 -4.47 -9.47
N GLU A 13 27.05 -4.55 -8.21
CA GLU A 13 26.88 -3.47 -7.22
C GLU A 13 27.59 -2.17 -7.61
N LYS A 14 28.72 -2.26 -8.33
CA LYS A 14 29.46 -1.08 -8.81
C LYS A 14 28.83 -0.46 -10.05
N GLU A 15 28.25 -1.27 -10.93
CA GLU A 15 27.62 -0.84 -12.19
C GLU A 15 26.15 -0.42 -12.00
N SER A 16 25.47 -0.97 -11.00
CA SER A 16 24.11 -0.64 -10.60
C SER A 16 24.01 -0.84 -9.09
N PRO A 17 24.39 0.17 -8.28
CA PRO A 17 24.23 0.06 -6.85
C PRO A 17 22.76 -0.22 -6.56
N THR A 18 22.46 -1.45 -6.15
CA THR A 18 21.21 -1.76 -5.48
C THR A 18 21.18 -0.86 -4.27
N GLN A 19 20.32 0.15 -4.29
CA GLN A 19 20.07 0.98 -3.14
C GLN A 19 19.37 0.07 -2.11
N GLU A 20 20.19 -0.64 -1.33
CA GLU A 20 19.70 -1.54 -0.31
C GLU A 20 18.96 -0.70 0.72
N LEU A 21 17.70 -1.05 0.97
CA LEU A 21 16.92 -0.34 1.97
C LEU A 21 17.56 -0.55 3.34
N THR A 22 17.76 0.54 4.07
CA THR A 22 18.22 0.46 5.46
C THR A 22 17.17 -0.27 6.32
N GLU A 23 17.60 -0.84 7.44
CA GLU A 23 16.66 -1.48 8.38
C GLU A 23 15.57 -0.50 8.85
N ASP A 24 15.92 0.78 9.01
CA ASP A 24 14.97 1.85 9.34
C ASP A 24 13.95 2.10 8.22
N GLN A 25 14.39 2.12 6.95
CA GLN A 25 13.49 2.23 5.80
C GLN A 25 12.56 1.01 5.71
N LYS A 26 13.07 -0.21 5.90
CA LYS A 26 12.26 -1.44 5.92
C LYS A 26 11.21 -1.39 7.04
N ALA A 27 11.59 -0.98 8.25
CA ALA A 27 10.68 -0.85 9.39
C ALA A 27 9.57 0.18 9.10
N LYS A 28 9.94 1.36 8.57
CA LYS A 28 8.98 2.41 8.18
C LYS A 28 8.01 1.95 7.09
N LEU A 29 8.49 1.22 6.07
CA LEU A 29 7.64 0.68 5.01
C LEU A 29 6.66 -0.37 5.52
N SER A 30 7.09 -1.23 6.44
CA SER A 30 6.22 -2.22 7.09
C SER A 30 5.14 -1.53 7.92
N GLU A 31 5.52 -0.54 8.73
CA GLU A 31 4.58 0.22 9.55
C GLU A 31 3.57 0.99 8.70
N LEU A 32 4.04 1.68 7.65
CA LEU A 32 3.15 2.36 6.69
C LEU A 32 2.15 1.40 6.06
N SER A 33 2.58 0.18 5.70
CA SER A 33 1.67 -0.83 5.13
C SER A 33 0.59 -1.21 6.13
N LYS A 34 0.95 -1.54 7.38
CA LYS A 34 -0.01 -1.90 8.43
C LYS A 34 -1.01 -0.79 8.73
N VAL A 35 -0.52 0.45 8.82
CA VAL A 35 -1.37 1.62 9.10
C VAL A 35 -2.38 1.83 7.99
N TYR A 36 -1.97 1.73 6.72
CA TYR A 36 -2.90 1.92 5.60
C TYR A 36 -3.83 0.72 5.39
N GLU A 37 -3.37 -0.50 5.65
CA GLU A 37 -4.23 -1.69 5.69
C GLU A 37 -5.35 -1.53 6.73
N ALA A 38 -5.02 -1.08 7.95
CA ALA A 38 -6.01 -0.81 8.99
C ALA A 38 -7.01 0.28 8.56
N LYS A 39 -6.53 1.37 7.97
CA LYS A 39 -7.41 2.45 7.47
C LYS A 39 -8.37 1.98 6.38
N ILE A 40 -7.89 1.15 5.45
CA ILE A 40 -8.72 0.58 4.38
C ILE A 40 -9.77 -0.35 4.99
N ALA A 41 -9.36 -1.23 5.90
CA ALA A 41 -10.27 -2.16 6.59
C ALA A 41 -11.37 -1.44 7.37
N ASP A 42 -11.03 -0.36 8.10
CA ASP A 42 -12.00 0.44 8.83
C ASP A 42 -13.03 1.10 7.90
N LYS A 43 -12.58 1.66 6.77
CA LYS A 43 -13.47 2.24 5.77
C LYS A 43 -14.35 1.18 5.09
N GLU A 44 -13.78 0.04 4.72
CA GLU A 44 -14.51 -1.09 4.14
C GLU A 44 -15.58 -1.59 5.10
N LEU A 45 -15.24 -1.80 6.38
CA LEU A 45 -16.19 -2.23 7.39
C LEU A 45 -17.34 -1.25 7.56
N PHE A 46 -17.04 0.05 7.61
CA PHE A 46 -18.05 1.10 7.74
C PHE A 46 -18.98 1.13 6.53
N LEU A 47 -18.45 1.25 5.32
CA LEU A 47 -19.26 1.40 4.11
C LEU A 47 -20.03 0.11 3.76
N ASN A 48 -19.44 -1.07 3.98
CA ASN A 48 -20.15 -2.34 3.78
C ASN A 48 -21.34 -2.47 4.74
N ARG A 49 -21.23 -1.96 5.97
CA ARG A 49 -22.36 -1.92 6.90
C ARG A 49 -23.48 -1.00 6.41
N GLU A 50 -23.13 0.15 5.84
CA GLU A 50 -24.13 1.07 5.27
C GLU A 50 -24.77 0.49 4.00
N ILE A 51 -23.98 -0.19 3.15
CA ILE A 51 -24.50 -0.91 1.98
C ILE A 51 -25.50 -1.99 2.39
N ALA A 52 -25.19 -2.80 3.40
CA ALA A 52 -26.10 -3.82 3.89
C ALA A 52 -27.44 -3.23 4.39
N LYS A 53 -27.40 -2.07 5.07
CA LYS A 53 -28.62 -1.36 5.48
C LYS A 53 -29.42 -0.86 4.26
N ALA A 54 -28.74 -0.31 3.26
CA ALA A 54 -29.37 0.17 2.03
C ALA A 54 -29.99 -0.99 1.22
N GLU A 55 -29.35 -2.16 1.21
CA GLU A 55 -29.88 -3.41 0.65
C GLU A 55 -31.17 -3.85 1.34
N GLU A 56 -31.19 -3.87 2.68
CA GLU A 56 -32.39 -4.17 3.47
C GLU A 56 -33.53 -3.18 3.22
N ALA A 57 -33.20 -1.90 2.97
CA ALA A 57 -34.16 -0.85 2.66
C ALA A 57 -34.60 -0.80 1.19
N GLY A 58 -33.94 -1.54 0.28
CA GLY A 58 -34.20 -1.50 -1.16
C GLY A 58 -33.75 -0.19 -1.83
N GLU A 59 -32.81 0.53 -1.24
CA GLU A 59 -32.30 1.83 -1.72
C GLU A 59 -31.17 1.64 -2.75
N PHE A 60 -31.51 1.15 -3.95
CA PHE A 60 -30.52 0.80 -4.98
C PHE A 60 -29.61 1.96 -5.42
N GLU A 61 -30.14 3.19 -5.45
CA GLU A 61 -29.34 4.37 -5.77
C GLU A 61 -28.27 4.63 -4.68
N GLN A 62 -28.65 4.46 -3.40
CA GLN A 62 -27.73 4.63 -2.28
C GLN A 62 -26.65 3.54 -2.28
N ILE A 63 -27.00 2.30 -2.60
CA ILE A 63 -26.03 1.19 -2.76
C ILE A 63 -24.99 1.54 -3.83
N GLU A 64 -25.43 2.05 -4.98
CA GLU A 64 -24.51 2.44 -6.08
C GLU A 64 -23.58 3.57 -5.64
N GLN A 65 -24.11 4.59 -4.95
CA GLN A 65 -23.32 5.71 -4.42
C GLN A 65 -22.29 5.24 -3.39
N LEU A 66 -22.70 4.42 -2.42
CA LEU A 66 -21.82 3.88 -1.38
C LEU A 66 -20.72 2.99 -1.96
N THR A 67 -21.05 2.18 -2.98
CA THR A 67 -20.07 1.34 -3.67
C THR A 67 -19.03 2.17 -4.43
N LYS A 68 -19.47 3.22 -5.13
CA LYS A 68 -18.56 4.18 -5.80
C LYS A 68 -17.67 4.91 -4.79
N GLN A 69 -18.24 5.32 -3.66
CA GLN A 69 -17.50 5.96 -2.57
C GLN A 69 -16.40 5.04 -2.04
N LEU A 70 -16.74 3.77 -1.77
CA LEU A 70 -15.78 2.78 -1.28
C LEU A 70 -14.61 2.59 -2.26
N ALA A 71 -14.91 2.45 -3.54
CA ALA A 71 -13.89 2.29 -4.58
C ALA A 71 -12.97 3.52 -4.69
N SER A 72 -13.54 4.72 -4.63
CA SER A 72 -12.78 5.99 -4.64
C SER A 72 -11.88 6.11 -3.42
N ASP A 73 -12.42 5.86 -2.23
CA ASP A 73 -11.67 5.96 -0.98
C ASP A 73 -10.51 4.98 -0.92
N ARG A 74 -10.74 3.73 -1.34
CA ARG A 74 -9.69 2.71 -1.41
C ARG A 74 -8.57 3.15 -2.35
N LYS A 75 -8.91 3.67 -3.53
CA LYS A 75 -7.93 4.17 -4.50
C LYS A 75 -7.10 5.32 -3.94
N VAL A 76 -7.72 6.30 -3.28
CA VAL A 76 -7.01 7.43 -2.66
C VAL A 76 -6.03 6.95 -1.59
N LEU A 77 -6.46 6.03 -0.71
CA LEU A 77 -5.58 5.49 0.33
C LEU A 77 -4.41 4.68 -0.25
N GLU A 78 -4.64 3.92 -1.32
CA GLU A 78 -3.58 3.18 -2.01
C GLU A 78 -2.57 4.12 -2.70
N GLU A 79 -3.06 5.20 -3.33
CA GLU A 79 -2.22 6.23 -3.94
C GLU A 79 -1.36 6.95 -2.88
N GLU A 80 -1.95 7.36 -1.76
CA GLU A 80 -1.22 7.96 -0.64
C GLU A 80 -0.17 6.99 -0.06
N LEU A 81 -0.51 5.71 0.11
CA LEU A 81 0.44 4.70 0.58
C LEU A 81 1.61 4.57 -0.39
N SER A 82 1.33 4.54 -1.70
CA SER A 82 2.36 4.45 -2.73
C SER A 82 3.30 5.66 -2.68
N GLN A 83 2.75 6.88 -2.59
CA GLN A 83 3.52 8.11 -2.46
C GLN A 83 4.42 8.08 -1.22
N LYS A 84 3.87 7.75 -0.05
CA LYS A 84 4.65 7.67 1.19
C LYS A 84 5.72 6.59 1.17
N LYS A 85 5.44 5.45 0.54
CA LYS A 85 6.45 4.40 0.36
C LYS A 85 7.60 4.86 -0.53
N ASN A 86 7.32 5.67 -1.56
CA ASN A 86 8.37 6.23 -2.41
C ASN A 86 9.19 7.28 -1.64
N GLU A 87 8.55 8.17 -0.89
CA GLU A 87 9.25 9.12 -0.02
C GLU A 87 10.22 8.45 0.95
N VAL A 88 9.83 7.31 1.54
CA VAL A 88 10.73 6.52 2.43
C VAL A 88 11.88 5.86 1.67
N ARG A 89 11.69 5.49 0.40
CA ARG A 89 12.75 4.91 -0.43
C ARG A 89 13.74 5.96 -0.91
N ASP A 90 13.24 7.17 -1.18
CA ASP A 90 14.01 8.30 -1.68
C ASP A 90 14.72 9.08 -0.55
N SER A 91 14.40 8.79 0.72
CA SER A 91 14.98 9.42 1.92
C SER A 91 16.29 8.79 2.39
#